data_AF-A0A8H6S6Z4-F1
#
_entry.id   AF-A0A8H6S6Z4-F1
#
_cell.length_a   1.000
_cell.length_b   1.000
_cell.length_c   1.000
_cell.angle_alpha   90.00
_cell.angle_beta   90.00
_cell.angle_gamma   90.00
#
_symmetry.space_group_name_H-M   'P 1'
#
loop_
_entity.id
_entity.type
_entity.pdbx_description
1 polymer ?
#
loop_
_entity_poly.entity_id
_entity_poly.type
_entity_poly.pdbx_seq_one_letter_code
_entity_poly.pdbx_strand_id
1 'polypeptide(L)'
;MSAPNYTEQYEGVIQTLEALVLDPSTDPFILHARTSALNARLKAILRAANAATRAAKAVTTAARLDLEQSELGLQNLTYEKRHLEREIEKCRQFATVYQDVPLHPLEEFQLLAPPEAYTPDDEHQLLLNRLSFEYVERQRLEREKKAKLQEKEELLKGSKARTTLQDSMSVTIEAASKVSTSRPHAIFLTQYQVVVEGQKKIHSEIATVLPHAV
;
A
#
# COMPACT_ATOMS: atom_id res chain seq x y z
N MET A 1 55.56 13.39 26.77
CA MET A 1 56.55 13.14 27.84
C MET A 1 57.71 12.38 27.22
N SER A 2 58.89 12.99 27.09
CA SER A 2 60.07 12.30 26.58
C SER A 2 60.44 11.19 27.56
N ALA A 3 60.53 9.95 27.10
CA ALA A 3 60.96 8.85 27.96
C ALA A 3 62.36 9.15 28.50
N PRO A 4 62.65 8.89 29.79
CA PRO A 4 64.00 9.01 30.30
C PRO A 4 64.93 8.11 29.49
N ASN A 5 66.06 8.64 29.04
CA ASN A 5 67.04 7.86 28.29
C ASN A 5 67.81 6.93 29.24
N TYR A 6 67.14 5.88 29.71
CA TYR A 6 67.74 4.85 30.54
C TYR A 6 68.88 4.14 29.81
N THR A 7 68.88 4.19 28.46
CA THR A 7 69.90 3.62 27.59
C THR A 7 71.26 4.24 27.81
N GLU A 8 71.35 5.56 27.64
CA GLU A 8 72.58 6.32 27.92
C GLU A 8 73.01 6.19 29.39
N GLN A 9 72.06 6.09 30.31
CA GLN A 9 72.34 5.97 31.74
C GLN A 9 72.96 4.61 32.13
N TYR A 10 72.48 3.49 31.56
CA TYR A 10 73.09 2.19 31.84
C TYR A 10 74.43 2.05 31.12
N GLU A 11 74.54 2.57 29.89
CA GLU A 11 75.74 2.48 29.06
C GLU A 11 76.91 3.22 29.70
N GLY A 12 76.66 4.42 30.26
CA GLY A 12 77.65 5.15 31.03
C GLY A 12 78.13 4.41 32.28
N VAL A 13 77.26 3.65 32.96
CA VAL A 13 77.66 2.85 34.14
C VAL A 13 78.50 1.64 33.73
N ILE A 14 78.16 0.98 32.61
CA ILE A 14 78.92 -0.14 32.05
C ILE A 14 80.33 0.31 31.64
N GLN A 15 80.46 1.44 30.93
CA GLN A 15 81.76 1.99 30.54
C GLN A 15 82.65 2.29 31.76
N THR A 16 82.08 2.84 32.85
CA THR A 16 82.84 3.02 34.11
C THR A 16 83.24 1.69 34.78
N LEU A 17 82.42 0.65 34.67
CA LEU A 17 82.76 -0.68 35.21
C LEU A 17 83.92 -1.30 34.40
N GLU A 18 83.86 -1.22 33.08
CA GLU A 18 84.90 -1.72 32.19
C GLU A 18 86.24 -1.01 32.43
N ALA A 19 86.22 0.33 32.52
CA ALA A 19 87.40 1.13 32.84
C ALA A 19 88.03 0.76 34.20
N LEU A 20 87.20 0.38 35.18
CA LEU A 20 87.66 0.00 36.51
C LEU A 20 88.34 -1.38 36.54
N VAL A 21 87.94 -2.28 35.64
CA VAL A 21 88.52 -3.64 35.51
C VAL A 21 89.85 -3.62 34.75
N LEU A 22 90.04 -2.64 33.87
CA LEU A 22 91.24 -2.47 33.04
C LEU A 22 92.43 -1.81 33.76
N ASP A 23 92.24 -1.29 34.98
CA ASP A 23 93.31 -0.64 35.77
C ASP A 23 94.01 -1.64 36.72
N PRO A 24 95.24 -2.09 36.40
CA PRO A 24 95.97 -3.08 37.20
C PRO A 24 96.56 -2.51 38.51
N SER A 25 96.46 -1.19 38.74
CA SER A 25 97.06 -0.52 39.90
C SER A 25 96.10 -0.32 41.09
N THR A 26 94.83 -0.70 40.94
CA THR A 26 93.79 -0.44 41.95
C THR A 26 93.83 -1.47 43.09
N ASP A 27 93.86 -0.99 44.33
CA ASP A 27 93.72 -1.80 45.55
C ASP A 27 92.43 -2.66 45.51
N PRO A 28 92.51 -3.99 45.75
CA PRO A 28 91.35 -4.88 45.82
C PRO A 28 90.18 -4.37 46.68
N PHE A 29 90.45 -3.68 47.79
CA PHE A 29 89.41 -3.14 48.65
C PHE A 29 88.64 -1.99 47.98
N ILE A 30 89.36 -1.08 47.31
CA ILE A 30 88.78 0.06 46.58
C ILE A 30 88.02 -0.41 45.34
N LEU A 31 88.55 -1.42 44.65
CA LEU A 31 87.87 -2.06 43.52
C LEU A 31 86.51 -2.64 43.94
N HIS A 32 86.47 -3.36 45.05
CA HIS A 32 85.23 -3.95 45.56
C HIS A 32 84.20 -2.89 45.98
N ALA A 33 84.64 -1.84 46.69
CA ALA A 33 83.78 -0.73 47.10
C ALA A 33 83.18 0.01 45.89
N ARG A 34 83.99 0.34 44.86
CA ARG A 34 83.50 1.01 43.65
C ARG A 34 82.58 0.12 42.81
N THR A 35 82.91 -1.16 42.65
CA THR A 35 82.09 -2.13 41.92
C THR A 35 80.74 -2.35 42.59
N SER A 36 80.69 -2.41 43.93
CA SER A 36 79.44 -2.54 44.67
C SER A 36 78.55 -1.30 44.53
N ALA A 37 79.14 -0.09 44.53
CA ALA A 37 78.42 1.15 44.30
C ALA A 37 77.83 1.25 42.87
N LEU A 38 78.61 0.89 41.84
CA LEU A 38 78.14 0.87 40.45
C LEU A 38 77.04 -0.18 40.24
N ASN A 39 77.15 -1.34 40.88
CA ASN A 39 76.09 -2.36 40.88
C ASN A 39 74.80 -1.86 41.55
N ALA A 40 74.91 -1.13 42.67
CA ALA A 40 73.76 -0.52 43.31
C ALA A 40 73.08 0.51 42.38
N ARG A 41 73.87 1.28 41.63
CA ARG A 41 73.37 2.24 40.62
C ARG A 41 72.66 1.54 39.46
N LEU A 42 73.24 0.48 38.90
CA LEU A 42 72.58 -0.34 37.85
C LEU A 42 71.24 -0.90 38.34
N LYS A 43 71.19 -1.45 39.55
CA LYS A 43 69.94 -1.95 40.15
C LYS A 43 68.91 -0.84 40.34
N ALA A 44 69.34 0.38 40.67
CA ALA A 44 68.44 1.52 40.78
C ALA A 44 67.86 1.94 39.41
N ILE A 45 68.70 2.01 38.37
CA ILE A 45 68.27 2.28 36.99
C ILE A 45 67.26 1.22 36.51
N LEU A 46 67.55 -0.07 36.75
CA LEU A 46 66.65 -1.17 36.39
C LEU A 46 65.28 -1.05 37.08
N ARG A 47 65.25 -0.72 38.38
CA ARG A 47 63.99 -0.49 39.10
C ARG A 47 63.21 0.69 38.52
N ALA A 48 63.90 1.79 38.22
CA ALA A 48 63.29 2.98 37.62
C ALA A 48 62.71 2.68 36.22
N ALA A 49 63.46 2.00 35.35
CA ALA A 49 63.01 1.60 34.02
C ALA A 49 61.78 0.68 34.10
N ASN A 50 61.82 -0.34 34.96
CA ASN A 50 60.68 -1.24 35.16
C ASN A 50 59.43 -0.50 35.69
N ALA A 51 59.60 0.46 36.60
CA ALA A 51 58.51 1.28 37.10
C ALA A 51 57.91 2.15 35.98
N ALA A 52 58.75 2.78 35.15
CA ALA A 52 58.31 3.56 34.00
C ALA A 52 57.54 2.70 32.97
N THR A 53 58.04 1.50 32.66
CA THR A 53 57.32 0.56 31.77
C THR A 53 55.98 0.13 32.35
N ARG A 54 55.89 -0.15 33.65
CA ARG A 54 54.61 -0.48 34.31
C ARG A 54 53.64 0.68 34.26
N ALA A 55 54.10 1.91 34.51
CA ALA A 55 53.28 3.11 34.42
C ALA A 55 52.76 3.33 32.99
N ALA A 56 53.63 3.21 31.98
CA ALA A 56 53.23 3.33 30.59
C ALA A 56 52.19 2.27 30.19
N LYS A 57 52.38 1.01 30.61
CA LYS A 57 51.40 -0.06 30.40
C LYS A 57 50.07 0.24 31.08
N ALA A 58 50.08 0.74 32.31
CA ALA A 58 48.86 1.09 33.03
C ALA A 58 48.07 2.20 32.32
N VAL A 59 48.76 3.25 31.85
CA VAL A 59 48.15 4.35 31.10
C VAL A 59 47.57 3.86 29.78
N THR A 60 48.30 3.05 29.02
CA THR A 60 47.79 2.53 27.74
C THR A 60 46.63 1.55 27.93
N THR A 61 46.65 0.73 28.99
CA THR A 61 45.51 -0.14 29.30
C THR A 61 44.28 0.65 29.71
N ALA A 62 44.42 1.72 30.48
CA ALA A 62 43.29 2.57 30.87
C ALA A 62 42.66 3.24 29.63
N ALA A 63 43.49 3.88 28.79
CA ALA A 63 43.01 4.49 27.55
C ALA A 63 42.36 3.47 26.59
N ARG A 64 42.86 2.24 26.55
CA ARG A 64 42.26 1.16 25.77
C ARG A 64 40.89 0.76 26.31
N LEU A 65 40.72 0.64 27.61
CA LEU A 65 39.42 0.30 28.22
C LEU A 65 38.38 1.39 27.97
N ASP A 66 38.78 2.66 28.07
CA ASP A 66 37.91 3.79 27.76
C ASP A 66 37.45 3.76 26.29
N LEU A 67 38.36 3.44 25.37
CA LEU A 67 38.03 3.24 23.96
C LEU A 67 37.03 2.08 23.77
N GLU A 68 37.31 0.90 24.35
CA GLU A 68 36.44 -0.28 24.25
C GLU A 68 35.02 0.02 24.78
N GLN A 69 34.91 0.79 25.87
CA GLN A 69 33.62 1.24 26.40
C GLN A 69 32.89 2.17 25.42
N SER A 70 33.60 3.12 24.80
CA SER A 70 33.02 4.03 23.81
C SER A 70 32.57 3.31 22.54
N GLU A 71 33.32 2.29 22.09
CA GLU A 71 32.98 1.47 20.93
C GLU A 71 31.70 0.67 21.17
N LEU A 72 31.54 0.11 22.37
CA LEU A 72 30.29 -0.57 22.76
C LEU A 72 29.11 0.40 22.73
N GLY A 73 29.28 1.62 23.22
CA GLY A 73 28.26 2.67 23.15
C GLY A 73 27.88 3.01 21.70
N LEU A 74 28.86 3.15 20.82
CA LEU A 74 28.64 3.40 19.40
C LEU A 74 27.89 2.25 18.71
N GLN A 75 28.22 1.00 19.03
CA GLN A 75 27.52 -0.17 18.49
C GLN A 75 26.04 -0.19 18.92
N ASN A 76 25.76 0.09 20.19
CA ASN A 76 24.38 0.18 20.71
C ASN A 76 23.57 1.23 19.96
N LEU A 77 24.11 2.45 19.81
CA LEU A 77 23.44 3.54 19.08
C LEU A 77 23.26 3.20 17.59
N THR A 78 24.24 2.54 16.97
CA THR A 78 24.14 2.11 15.58
C THR A 78 23.03 1.07 15.40
N TYR A 79 22.88 0.15 16.35
CA TYR A 79 21.80 -0.82 16.33
C TYR A 79 20.44 -0.14 16.48
N GLU A 80 20.31 0.77 17.44
CA GLU A 80 19.08 1.54 17.68
C GLU A 80 18.69 2.35 16.44
N LYS A 81 19.63 3.09 15.85
CA LYS A 81 19.43 3.83 14.60
C LYS A 81 18.88 2.91 13.50
N ARG A 82 19.53 1.77 13.26
CA ARG A 82 19.09 0.82 12.22
C ARG A 82 17.71 0.24 12.53
N HIS A 83 17.37 0.03 13.80
CA HIS A 83 16.05 -0.43 14.18
C HIS A 83 14.99 0.62 13.87
N LEU A 84 15.21 1.87 14.27
CA LEU A 84 14.31 2.98 13.99
C LEU A 84 14.15 3.23 12.48
N GLU A 85 15.23 3.18 11.71
CA GLU A 85 15.18 3.29 10.25
C GLU A 85 14.28 2.21 9.62
N ARG A 86 14.35 0.96 10.11
CA ARG A 86 13.47 -0.12 9.65
C ARG A 86 12.02 0.12 10.03
N GLU A 87 11.74 0.58 11.25
CA GLU A 87 10.37 0.87 11.68
C GLU A 87 9.79 2.06 10.90
N ILE A 88 10.56 3.12 10.67
CA ILE A 88 10.16 4.25 9.82
C ILE A 88 9.82 3.76 8.41
N GLU A 89 10.66 2.91 7.82
CA GLU A 89 10.42 2.39 6.49
C GLU A 89 9.15 1.52 6.43
N LYS A 90 8.89 0.69 7.44
CA LYS A 90 7.63 -0.04 7.55
C LYS A 90 6.43 0.90 7.62
N CYS A 91 6.52 1.97 8.41
CA CYS A 91 5.45 2.96 8.50
C CYS A 91 5.25 3.71 7.18
N ARG A 92 6.30 3.97 6.41
CA ARG A 92 6.21 4.62 5.09
C ARG A 92 5.64 3.69 4.01
N GLN A 93 5.96 2.40 4.08
CA GLN A 93 5.43 1.37 3.19
C GLN A 93 3.96 1.03 3.49
N PHE A 94 3.39 1.57 4.57
CA PHE A 94 1.97 1.46 4.84
C PHE A 94 1.18 2.25 3.79
N ALA A 95 0.92 1.60 2.65
CA ALA A 95 0.06 2.11 1.60
C ALA A 95 -1.40 1.87 1.99
N THR A 96 -2.13 2.97 2.13
CA THR A 96 -3.57 2.97 2.38
C THR A 96 -4.34 3.03 1.06
N VAL A 97 -5.38 2.21 0.95
CA VAL A 97 -6.22 2.06 -0.26
C VAL A 97 -6.76 3.40 -0.82
N TYR A 98 -6.90 4.44 0.01
CA TYR A 98 -7.42 5.74 -0.47
C TYR A 98 -6.51 6.42 -1.51
N GLN A 99 -5.22 6.08 -1.58
CA GLN A 99 -4.28 6.68 -2.53
C GLN A 99 -4.55 6.22 -3.98
N ASP A 100 -5.15 5.03 -4.15
CA ASP A 100 -5.46 4.45 -5.46
C ASP A 100 -6.88 4.77 -5.95
N VAL A 101 -7.68 5.50 -5.15
CA VAL A 101 -9.06 5.82 -5.52
C VAL A 101 -9.04 6.92 -6.60
N PRO A 102 -9.62 6.67 -7.80
CA PRO A 102 -9.73 7.72 -8.80
C PRO A 102 -10.74 8.76 -8.29
N LEU A 103 -10.25 9.97 -8.01
CA LEU A 103 -11.03 11.11 -7.55
C LEU A 103 -11.30 12.05 -8.72
N HIS A 104 -12.43 12.77 -8.65
CA HIS A 104 -12.65 13.91 -9.53
C HIS A 104 -11.48 14.93 -9.46
N PRO A 105 -11.09 15.54 -10.60
CA PRO A 105 -10.18 16.67 -10.64
C PRO A 105 -10.63 17.79 -9.70
N LEU A 106 -9.68 18.62 -9.28
CA LEU A 106 -9.94 19.63 -8.25
C LEU A 106 -10.92 20.70 -8.75
N GLU A 107 -10.86 21.02 -10.04
CA GLU A 107 -11.75 21.94 -10.74
C GLU A 107 -13.19 21.41 -10.79
N GLU A 108 -13.37 20.13 -11.11
CA GLU A 108 -14.68 19.48 -11.12
C GLU A 108 -15.27 19.38 -9.72
N PHE A 109 -14.44 19.05 -8.73
CA PHE A 109 -14.85 18.99 -7.33
C PHE A 109 -15.35 20.35 -6.82
N GLN A 110 -14.65 21.44 -7.13
CA GLN A 110 -15.08 22.80 -6.76
C GLN A 110 -16.43 23.19 -7.36
N LEU A 111 -16.77 22.68 -8.54
CA LEU A 111 -18.04 22.99 -9.22
C LEU A 111 -19.20 22.13 -8.71
N LEU A 112 -18.93 20.86 -8.39
CA LEU A 112 -19.97 19.88 -8.04
C LEU A 112 -20.22 19.77 -6.54
N ALA A 113 -19.19 19.97 -5.72
CA ALA A 113 -19.31 19.86 -4.27
C ALA A 113 -19.84 21.16 -3.64
N PRO A 114 -20.45 21.09 -2.45
CA PRO A 114 -20.84 22.28 -1.70
C PRO A 114 -19.62 23.20 -1.46
N PRO A 115 -19.78 24.53 -1.56
CA PRO A 115 -18.67 25.48 -1.39
C PRO A 115 -18.03 25.40 0.00
N GLU A 116 -18.79 24.98 1.01
CA GLU A 116 -18.36 24.77 2.39
C GLU A 116 -17.35 23.61 2.54
N ALA A 117 -17.37 22.65 1.61
CA ALA A 117 -16.46 21.51 1.61
C ALA A 117 -15.07 21.86 1.05
N TYR A 118 -14.93 23.03 0.40
CA TYR A 118 -13.67 23.49 -0.13
C TYR A 118 -12.89 24.28 0.92
N THR A 119 -11.93 23.61 1.55
CA THR A 119 -11.05 24.18 2.58
C THR A 119 -9.60 24.19 2.09
N PRO A 120 -9.15 25.23 1.35
CA PRO A 120 -7.82 25.25 0.75
C PRO A 120 -6.68 25.35 1.78
N ASP A 121 -6.97 25.87 2.97
CA ASP A 121 -5.96 26.08 4.02
C ASP A 121 -5.54 24.78 4.74
N ASP A 122 -6.33 23.71 4.63
CA ASP A 122 -6.06 22.41 5.23
C ASP A 122 -6.16 21.29 4.17
N GLU A 123 -5.00 20.90 3.63
CA GLU A 123 -4.89 19.87 2.58
C GLU A 123 -5.47 18.52 3.02
N HIS A 124 -5.31 18.15 4.30
CA HIS A 124 -5.81 16.88 4.81
C HIS A 124 -7.33 16.90 4.89
N GLN A 125 -7.92 17.98 5.40
CA GLN A 125 -9.38 18.13 5.43
C GLN A 125 -9.95 18.22 4.02
N LEU A 126 -9.27 18.90 3.10
CA LEU A 126 -9.66 18.94 1.70
C LEU A 126 -9.70 17.53 1.08
N LEU A 127 -8.69 16.69 1.34
CA LEU A 127 -8.67 15.31 0.86
C LEU A 127 -9.82 14.48 1.46
N LEU A 128 -10.09 14.62 2.76
CA LEU A 128 -11.22 13.93 3.41
C LEU A 128 -12.55 14.34 2.78
N ASN A 129 -12.76 15.64 2.55
CA ASN A 129 -13.96 16.17 1.91
C ASN A 129 -14.12 15.67 0.47
N ARG A 130 -13.02 15.55 -0.27
CA ARG A 130 -13.02 14.97 -1.62
C ARG A 130 -13.40 13.49 -1.61
N LEU A 131 -12.85 12.71 -0.66
CA LEU A 131 -13.17 11.29 -0.51
C LEU A 131 -14.63 11.08 -0.10
N SER A 132 -15.16 11.89 0.83
CA SER A 132 -16.55 11.78 1.26
C SER A 132 -17.53 12.14 0.14
N PHE A 133 -17.21 13.16 -0.65
CA PHE A 133 -17.99 13.53 -1.84
C PHE A 133 -18.00 12.40 -2.87
N GLU A 134 -16.83 11.86 -3.23
CA GLU A 134 -16.72 10.74 -4.17
C GLU A 134 -17.52 9.52 -3.71
N TYR A 135 -17.47 9.21 -2.41
CA TYR A 135 -18.24 8.12 -1.83
C TYR A 135 -19.76 8.31 -2.01
N VAL A 136 -20.27 9.51 -1.73
CA VAL A 136 -21.69 9.84 -1.88
C VAL A 136 -22.11 9.76 -3.35
N GLU A 137 -21.30 10.31 -4.26
CA GLU A 137 -21.59 10.28 -5.70
C GLU A 137 -21.59 8.85 -6.26
N ARG A 138 -20.63 8.01 -5.88
CA ARG A 138 -20.64 6.60 -6.28
C ARG A 138 -21.87 5.86 -5.78
N GLN A 139 -22.28 6.13 -4.54
CA GLN A 139 -23.49 5.53 -3.99
C GLN A 139 -24.75 6.00 -4.74
N ARG A 140 -24.80 7.27 -5.15
CA ARG A 140 -25.89 7.81 -5.99
C ARG A 140 -25.92 7.13 -7.36
N LEU A 141 -24.78 7.04 -8.05
CA LEU A 141 -24.67 6.41 -9.36
C LEU A 141 -24.99 4.91 -9.32
N GLU A 142 -24.61 4.21 -8.25
CA GLU A 142 -24.95 2.80 -8.07
C GLU A 142 -26.46 2.59 -7.90
N ARG A 143 -27.13 3.47 -7.13
CA ARG A 143 -28.60 3.48 -7.00
C ARG A 143 -29.29 3.73 -8.34
N GLU A 144 -28.84 4.72 -9.10
CA GLU A 144 -29.38 5.04 -10.43
C GLU A 144 -29.17 3.91 -11.43
N LYS A 145 -27.96 3.32 -11.45
CA LYS A 145 -27.65 2.16 -12.28
C LYS A 145 -28.59 1.00 -11.97
N LYS A 146 -28.84 0.72 -10.68
CA LYS A 146 -29.76 -0.34 -10.26
C LYS A 146 -31.19 -0.07 -10.73
N ALA A 147 -31.69 1.15 -10.55
CA ALA A 147 -33.02 1.54 -11.02
C ALA A 147 -33.15 1.41 -12.55
N LYS A 148 -32.15 1.88 -13.30
CA LYS A 148 -32.13 1.76 -14.76
C LYS A 148 -32.03 0.33 -15.26
N LEU A 149 -31.30 -0.54 -14.54
CA LEU A 149 -31.26 -1.97 -14.85
C LEU A 149 -32.61 -2.64 -14.63
N GLN A 150 -33.33 -2.29 -13.55
CA GLN A 150 -34.68 -2.79 -13.29
C GLN A 150 -35.65 -2.34 -14.39
N GLU A 151 -35.66 -1.05 -14.72
CA GLU A 151 -36.48 -0.50 -15.81
C GLU A 151 -36.19 -1.20 -17.15
N LYS A 152 -34.91 -1.42 -17.47
CA LYS A 152 -34.51 -2.17 -18.68
C LYS A 152 -35.06 -3.60 -18.65
N GLU A 153 -34.98 -4.29 -17.52
CA GLU A 153 -35.47 -5.67 -17.41
C GLU A 153 -36.99 -5.76 -17.57
N GLU A 154 -37.73 -4.81 -16.99
CA GLU A 154 -39.19 -4.69 -17.15
C GLU A 154 -39.58 -4.41 -18.60
N LEU A 155 -38.90 -3.47 -19.27
CA LEU A 155 -39.12 -3.18 -20.68
C LEU A 155 -38.80 -4.37 -21.58
N LEU A 156 -37.74 -5.13 -21.29
CA LEU A 156 -37.41 -6.35 -22.02
C LEU A 156 -38.48 -7.44 -21.82
N LYS A 157 -39.00 -7.62 -20.60
CA LYS A 157 -40.12 -8.53 -20.33
C LYS A 157 -41.38 -8.10 -21.10
N GLY A 158 -41.73 -6.82 -21.05
CA GLY A 158 -42.87 -6.26 -21.77
C GLY A 158 -42.72 -6.33 -23.30
N SER A 159 -41.50 -6.16 -23.82
CA SER A 159 -41.21 -6.36 -25.25
C SER A 159 -41.40 -7.82 -25.66
N LYS A 160 -40.84 -8.77 -24.91
CA LYS A 160 -40.99 -10.21 -25.18
C LYS A 160 -42.46 -10.62 -25.18
N ALA A 161 -43.25 -10.16 -24.20
CA ALA A 161 -44.68 -10.44 -24.12
C ALA A 161 -45.44 -9.90 -25.35
N ARG A 162 -45.13 -8.66 -25.78
CA ARG A 162 -45.72 -8.08 -27.00
C ARG A 162 -45.33 -8.85 -28.26
N THR A 163 -44.07 -9.28 -28.39
CA THR A 163 -43.64 -10.12 -29.52
C THR A 163 -44.41 -11.44 -29.55
N THR A 164 -44.54 -12.14 -28.41
CA THR A 164 -45.31 -13.39 -28.36
C THR A 164 -46.80 -13.20 -28.68
N LEU A 165 -47.37 -12.05 -28.31
CA LEU A 165 -48.74 -11.70 -28.67
C LEU A 165 -48.86 -11.39 -30.16
N GLN A 166 -47.89 -10.67 -30.74
CA GLN A 166 -47.85 -10.37 -32.16
C GLN A 166 -47.72 -11.66 -32.99
N ASP A 167 -46.88 -12.60 -32.57
CA ASP A 167 -46.73 -13.89 -33.23
C ASP A 167 -48.05 -14.69 -33.19
N SER A 168 -48.73 -14.73 -32.04
CA SER A 168 -50.01 -15.43 -31.93
C SER A 168 -51.12 -14.77 -32.76
N MET A 169 -51.21 -13.44 -32.75
CA MET A 169 -52.13 -12.69 -33.61
C MET A 169 -51.84 -12.96 -35.09
N SER A 170 -50.58 -12.98 -35.51
CA SER A 170 -50.19 -13.26 -36.90
C SER A 170 -50.67 -14.65 -37.34
N VAL A 171 -50.50 -15.67 -36.49
CA VAL A 171 -51.05 -17.02 -36.72
C VAL A 171 -52.57 -17.00 -36.85
N THR A 172 -53.28 -16.27 -35.99
CA THR A 172 -54.76 -16.19 -36.10
C THR A 172 -55.22 -15.49 -37.37
N ILE A 173 -54.52 -14.43 -37.81
CA ILE A 173 -54.82 -13.71 -39.05
C ILE A 173 -54.58 -14.61 -40.26
N GLU A 174 -53.48 -15.36 -40.28
CA GLU A 174 -53.21 -16.35 -41.34
C GLU A 174 -54.27 -17.47 -41.38
N ALA A 175 -54.73 -17.94 -40.21
CA ALA A 175 -55.79 -18.93 -40.14
C ALA A 175 -57.12 -18.35 -40.68
N ALA A 176 -57.48 -17.13 -40.27
CA ALA A 176 -58.68 -16.45 -40.73
C ALA A 176 -58.64 -16.14 -42.24
N SER A 177 -57.49 -15.71 -42.77
CA SER A 177 -57.32 -15.46 -44.20
C SER A 177 -57.45 -16.75 -45.02
N LYS A 178 -56.84 -17.86 -44.58
CA LYS A 178 -57.00 -19.19 -45.19
C LYS A 178 -58.46 -19.64 -45.21
N VAL A 179 -59.21 -19.46 -44.12
CA VAL A 179 -60.65 -19.77 -44.06
C VAL A 179 -61.45 -18.87 -45.00
N SER A 180 -61.10 -17.60 -45.11
CA SER A 180 -61.75 -16.67 -46.05
C SER A 180 -61.49 -17.04 -47.51
N THR A 181 -60.31 -17.54 -47.85
CA THR A 181 -59.98 -17.99 -49.22
C THR A 181 -60.48 -19.40 -49.54
N SER A 182 -60.65 -20.25 -48.52
CA SER A 182 -61.09 -21.66 -48.70
C SER A 182 -62.59 -21.85 -48.60
N ARG A 183 -63.35 -20.87 -48.08
CA ARG A 183 -64.81 -20.86 -48.19
C ARG A 183 -65.19 -20.85 -49.69
N PRO A 184 -65.81 -21.92 -50.20
CA PRO A 184 -66.23 -21.96 -51.60
C PRO A 184 -67.21 -20.82 -51.85
N HIS A 185 -67.04 -20.09 -52.95
CA HIS A 185 -67.96 -19.02 -53.38
C HIS A 185 -69.44 -19.48 -53.36
N ALA A 186 -69.67 -20.78 -53.63
CA ALA A 186 -70.97 -21.44 -53.57
C ALA A 186 -71.62 -21.45 -52.17
N ILE A 187 -70.85 -21.57 -51.08
CA ILE A 187 -71.39 -21.58 -49.70
C ILE A 187 -71.79 -20.18 -49.25
N PHE A 188 -71.02 -19.17 -49.65
CA PHE A 188 -71.37 -17.76 -49.37
C PHE A 188 -72.66 -17.38 -50.09
N LEU A 189 -72.81 -17.77 -51.35
CA LEU A 189 -74.03 -17.56 -52.13
C LEU A 189 -75.22 -18.31 -51.54
N THR A 190 -75.08 -19.56 -51.11
CA THR A 190 -76.20 -20.32 -50.47
C THR A 190 -76.60 -19.75 -49.12
N GLN A 191 -75.67 -19.31 -48.26
CA GLN A 191 -76.03 -18.63 -47.01
C GLN A 191 -76.73 -17.29 -47.26
N TYR A 192 -76.28 -16.51 -48.25
CA TYR A 192 -76.96 -15.28 -48.66
C TYR A 192 -78.36 -15.58 -49.22
N GLN A 193 -78.51 -16.63 -50.04
CA GLN A 193 -79.79 -17.06 -50.61
C GLN A 193 -80.78 -17.49 -49.52
N VAL A 194 -80.33 -18.26 -48.52
CA VAL A 194 -81.15 -18.71 -47.37
C VAL A 194 -81.61 -17.53 -46.52
N VAL A 195 -80.76 -16.52 -46.31
CA VAL A 195 -81.15 -15.29 -45.61
C VAL A 195 -82.19 -14.49 -46.42
N VAL A 196 -82.01 -14.38 -47.74
CA VAL A 196 -82.95 -13.72 -48.65
C VAL A 196 -84.28 -14.48 -48.75
N GLU A 197 -84.26 -15.82 -48.74
CA GLU A 197 -85.46 -16.66 -48.73
C GLU A 197 -86.16 -16.64 -47.37
N GLY A 198 -85.42 -16.58 -46.27
CA GLY A 198 -85.96 -16.33 -44.93
C GLY A 198 -86.68 -14.99 -44.86
N GLN A 199 -86.08 -13.92 -45.41
CA GLN A 199 -86.72 -12.60 -45.52
C GLN A 199 -87.99 -12.63 -46.39
N LYS A 200 -87.97 -13.34 -47.53
CA LYS A 200 -89.15 -13.53 -48.39
C LYS A 200 -90.26 -14.32 -47.69
N LYS A 201 -89.90 -15.34 -46.90
CA LYS A 201 -90.85 -16.16 -46.14
C LYS A 201 -91.52 -15.35 -45.03
N ILE A 202 -90.74 -14.55 -44.30
CA ILE A 202 -91.26 -13.57 -43.32
C ILE A 202 -92.20 -12.58 -44.00
N HIS A 203 -91.82 -12.00 -45.15
CA HIS A 203 -92.69 -11.11 -45.91
C HIS A 203 -93.98 -11.79 -46.40
N SER A 204 -93.92 -13.06 -46.80
CA SER A 204 -95.10 -13.84 -47.22
C SER A 204 -96.01 -14.21 -46.05
N GLU A 205 -95.45 -14.55 -44.88
CA GLU A 205 -96.21 -14.82 -43.66
C GLU A 205 -96.91 -13.54 -43.16
N ILE A 206 -96.23 -12.39 -43.22
CA ILE A 206 -96.84 -11.07 -42.97
C ILE A 206 -97.97 -10.78 -43.96
N ALA A 207 -97.81 -11.09 -45.25
CA ALA A 207 -98.84 -10.89 -46.27
C ALA A 207 -100.06 -11.83 -46.11
N THR A 208 -99.89 -12.98 -45.46
CA THR A 208 -100.98 -13.98 -45.26
C THR A 208 -101.78 -13.71 -43.99
N VAL A 209 -101.17 -13.09 -42.97
CA VAL A 209 -101.83 -12.68 -41.72
C VAL A 209 -102.62 -11.38 -41.87
N LEU A 210 -102.43 -10.65 -42.99
CA LEU A 210 -103.19 -9.45 -43.36
C LEU A 210 -104.08 -9.68 -44.61
N PRO A 211 -105.16 -10.49 -44.55
CA PRO A 211 -106.16 -10.46 -45.60
C PRO A 211 -107.04 -9.21 -45.43
N HIS A 212 -106.95 -8.31 -46.40
CA HIS A 212 -107.67 -7.02 -46.55
C HIS A 212 -107.20 -5.85 -45.67
N ALA A 213 -106.30 -5.06 -46.25
CA ALA A 213 -106.37 -3.61 -46.14
C ALA A 213 -106.13 -3.03 -47.55
N VAL A 214 -107.24 -2.53 -48.11
CA VAL A 214 -107.43 -1.52 -49.18
C VAL A 214 -106.24 -1.21 -50.09
#